data_AF-A0A7V4PB57-F1
#
_entry.id   AF-A0A7V4PB57-F1
#
_cell.length_a   1.000
_cell.length_b   1.000
_cell.length_c   1.000
_cell.angle_alpha   90.00
_cell.angle_beta   90.00
_cell.angle_gamma   90.00
#
_symmetry.space_group_name_H-M   'P 1'
#
loop_
_entity.id
_entity.type
_entity.pdbx_description
1 polymer ?
#
loop_
_entity_poly.entity_id
_entity_poly.type
_entity_poly.pdbx_seq_one_letter_code
_entity_poly.pdbx_strand_id
1 'polypeptide(L)'
;GQNDPSFTEYYEKDQPALIVDASADIVCDICPSWSIRAGYEILFLNSVLLAGENFNTGTVYNRVNPDFQSPDVLLPPRVPFINDQGDAFYHGGHLGLEYVW
;
A
#
# COMPACT_ATOMS: atom_id res chain seq x y z
N GLY A 1 6.71 -36.94 5.46
CA GLY A 1 6.52 -35.81 6.38
C GLY A 1 5.37 -34.99 5.86
N GLN A 2 4.35 -34.79 6.68
CA GLN A 2 3.15 -34.04 6.37
C GLN A 2 3.52 -32.57 6.15
N ASN A 3 3.16 -31.99 5.01
CA ASN A 3 3.31 -30.55 4.78
C ASN A 3 2.20 -29.85 5.56
N ASP A 4 2.54 -29.22 6.67
CA ASP A 4 1.67 -28.24 7.30
C ASP A 4 1.38 -27.13 6.28
N PRO A 5 0.13 -26.63 6.15
CA PRO A 5 -0.15 -25.46 5.33
C PRO A 5 0.46 -24.23 6.01
N SER A 6 1.74 -23.97 5.77
CA SER A 6 2.38 -22.74 6.21
C SER A 6 1.80 -21.59 5.40
N PHE A 7 1.16 -20.63 6.08
CA PHE A 7 0.67 -19.36 5.53
C PHE A 7 1.80 -18.40 5.11
N THR A 8 2.98 -18.93 4.78
CA THR A 8 4.21 -18.18 4.59
C THR A 8 4.75 -18.48 3.21
N GLU A 9 4.57 -17.53 2.31
CA GLU A 9 5.10 -17.57 0.95
C GLU A 9 6.36 -16.69 0.90
N TYR A 10 7.47 -17.27 0.45
CA TYR A 10 8.74 -16.58 0.29
C TYR A 10 8.99 -16.33 -1.20
N TYR A 11 9.24 -15.09 -1.57
CA TYR A 11 9.62 -14.68 -2.92
C TYR A 11 10.75 -13.67 -2.82
N GLU A 12 11.86 -13.95 -3.49
CA GLU A 12 13.04 -13.09 -3.53
C GLU A 12 13.28 -12.73 -4.99
N LYS A 13 13.14 -11.44 -5.32
CA LYS A 13 13.40 -10.89 -6.64
C LYS A 13 13.92 -9.47 -6.48
N ASP A 14 15.12 -9.24 -7.01
CA ASP A 14 15.73 -7.93 -7.03
C ASP A 14 15.23 -7.15 -8.25
N GLN A 15 14.50 -6.06 -7.99
CA GLN A 15 14.09 -5.11 -9.00
C GLN A 15 14.55 -3.70 -8.61
N PRO A 16 14.97 -2.86 -9.58
CA PRO A 16 15.25 -1.47 -9.29
C PRO A 16 13.95 -0.74 -8.95
N ALA A 17 13.96 -0.01 -7.82
CA ALA A 17 12.88 0.89 -7.43
C ALA A 17 13.29 2.34 -7.69
N LEU A 18 12.33 3.18 -8.10
CA LEU A 18 12.52 4.61 -8.31
C LEU A 18 11.63 5.39 -7.36
N ILE A 19 12.22 6.38 -6.68
CA ILE A 19 11.54 7.31 -5.78
C ILE A 19 11.82 8.73 -6.28
N VAL A 20 10.75 9.51 -6.48
CA VAL A 20 10.83 10.91 -6.89
C VAL A 20 10.01 11.74 -5.91
N ASP A 21 10.63 12.77 -5.33
CA ASP A 21 10.02 13.69 -4.38
C ASP A 21 10.20 15.12 -4.87
N ALA A 22 9.14 15.92 -4.82
CA ALA A 22 9.11 17.32 -5.18
C ALA A 22 8.16 18.09 -4.25
N SER A 23 8.67 19.15 -3.63
CA SER A 23 7.88 20.04 -2.77
C SER A 23 8.08 21.51 -3.14
N ALA A 24 7.05 22.31 -2.88
CA ALA A 24 7.09 23.76 -3.06
C ALA A 24 6.38 24.44 -1.88
N ASP A 25 7.09 25.37 -1.23
CA ASP A 25 6.60 26.10 -0.07
C ASP A 25 6.65 27.62 -0.31
N ILE A 26 5.60 28.31 0.15
CA ILE A 26 5.48 29.77 0.14
C ILE A 26 5.22 30.23 1.57
N VAL A 27 6.03 31.19 2.01
CA VAL A 27 5.85 31.87 3.29
C VAL A 27 5.60 33.35 3.02
N CYS A 28 4.50 33.87 3.57
CA CYS A 28 4.07 35.25 3.41
C CYS A 28 3.83 35.89 4.77
N ASP A 29 4.58 36.95 5.06
CA ASP A 29 4.35 37.77 6.25
C ASP A 29 3.30 38.83 5.93
N ILE A 30 2.11 38.72 6.53
CA ILE A 30 0.99 39.64 6.30
C ILE A 30 1.15 40.89 7.17
N CYS A 31 1.57 40.69 8.41
CA CYS A 31 1.79 41.73 9.41
C CYS A 31 2.99 41.32 10.27
N PRO A 32 3.62 42.24 11.02
CA PRO A 32 4.73 41.89 11.92
C PRO A 32 4.41 40.77 12.92
N SER A 33 3.12 40.55 13.17
CA SER A 33 2.60 39.56 14.11
C SER A 33 1.95 38.34 13.43
N TRP A 34 1.79 38.31 12.10
CA TRP A 34 1.06 37.26 11.38
C TRP A 34 1.86 36.78 10.17
N SER A 35 2.16 35.48 10.16
CA SER A 35 2.77 34.79 9.02
C SER A 35 1.88 33.66 8.54
N ILE A 36 1.79 33.48 7.22
CA ILE A 36 1.09 32.36 6.59
C ILE A 36 2.11 31.52 5.85
N ARG A 37 2.02 30.20 6.01
CA ARG A 37 2.79 29.21 5.26
C ARG A 37 1.82 28.35 4.45
N ALA A 38 2.07 28.19 3.18
CA ALA A 38 1.35 27.24 2.33
C ALA A 38 2.36 26.41 1.56
N GLY A 39 2.12 25.11 1.44
CA GLY A 39 3.00 24.20 0.73
C GLY A 39 2.25 23.11 0.00
N TYR A 40 2.89 22.55 -1.01
CA TYR A 40 2.38 21.43 -1.78
C TYR A 40 3.50 20.42 -2.00
N GLU A 41 3.21 19.15 -1.76
CA GLU A 41 4.14 18.03 -1.88
C GLU A 41 3.63 17.01 -2.89
N ILE A 42 4.57 16.44 -3.65
CA ILE A 42 4.34 15.40 -4.65
C ILE A 42 5.39 14.32 -4.45
N LEU A 43 4.95 13.10 -4.19
CA LEU A 43 5.79 11.92 -4.04
C LEU A 43 5.34 10.85 -5.02
N PHE A 44 6.26 10.39 -5.86
CA PHE A 44 6.05 9.29 -6.78
C PHE A 44 6.96 8.12 -6.41
N LEU A 45 6.36 6.94 -6.31
CA LEU A 45 7.02 5.69 -6.00
C LEU A 45 6.71 4.69 -7.13
N ASN A 46 7.76 4.07 -7.67
CA ASN A 46 7.66 3.04 -8.70
C ASN A 46 8.24 1.72 -8.20
N SER A 47 7.63 0.62 -8.65
CA SER A 47 7.94 -0.74 -8.18
C SER A 47 7.70 -0.94 -6.69
N VAL A 48 6.54 -0.47 -6.21
CA VAL A 48 6.09 -0.70 -4.83
C VAL A 48 5.09 -1.85 -4.75
N LEU A 49 5.17 -2.61 -3.66
CA LEU A 49 4.22 -3.68 -3.36
C LEU A 49 2.94 -3.08 -2.78
N LEU A 50 1.94 -2.81 -3.62
CA LEU A 50 0.64 -2.34 -3.14
C LEU A 50 -0.09 -3.48 -2.43
N ALA A 51 -0.46 -3.25 -1.17
CA ALA A 51 -1.17 -4.23 -0.35
C ALA A 51 -2.49 -4.69 -1.00
N GLY A 52 -3.20 -3.81 -1.70
CA GLY A 52 -4.46 -4.15 -2.38
C GLY A 52 -4.29 -5.11 -3.56
N GLU A 53 -3.19 -4.96 -4.31
CA GLU A 53 -2.90 -5.80 -5.47
C GLU A 53 -2.28 -7.14 -5.07
N ASN A 54 -1.58 -7.17 -3.93
CA ASN A 54 -1.01 -8.40 -3.37
C ASN A 54 -1.96 -9.09 -2.38
N PHE A 55 -3.20 -8.61 -2.25
CA PHE A 55 -4.19 -9.23 -1.36
C PHE A 55 -4.82 -10.44 -2.03
N ASN A 56 -4.24 -11.62 -1.77
CA ASN A 56 -4.76 -12.87 -2.27
C ASN A 56 -5.95 -13.37 -1.41
N THR A 57 -7.17 -12.97 -1.77
CA THR A 57 -8.43 -13.32 -1.08
C THR A 57 -8.87 -14.78 -1.23
N GLY A 58 -8.02 -15.68 -1.74
CA GLY A 58 -8.32 -17.10 -1.91
C GLY A 58 -8.84 -17.73 -0.61
N THR A 59 -9.96 -18.44 -0.69
CA THR A 59 -10.61 -19.05 0.46
C THR A 59 -9.69 -20.08 1.14
N VAL A 60 -9.47 -19.91 2.45
CA VAL A 60 -8.61 -20.78 3.27
C VAL A 60 -9.27 -22.12 3.61
N TYR A 61 -10.57 -22.28 3.31
CA TYR A 61 -11.36 -23.42 3.78
C TYR A 61 -11.88 -24.26 2.62
N ASN A 62 -11.04 -25.14 2.10
CA ASN A 62 -11.53 -26.46 1.68
C ASN A 62 -11.32 -27.43 2.86
N ARG A 63 -11.96 -27.12 4.01
CA ARG A 63 -12.09 -28.12 5.07
C ARG A 63 -13.30 -28.95 4.70
N VAL A 64 -13.03 -30.16 4.22
CA VAL A 64 -13.97 -31.27 4.32
C VAL A 64 -14.44 -31.30 5.77
N ASN A 65 -15.69 -30.90 6.02
CA ASN A 65 -16.35 -31.26 7.26
C ASN A 65 -16.61 -32.76 7.13
N PRO A 66 -15.95 -33.65 7.90
CA PRO A 66 -16.11 -35.09 7.72
C PRO A 66 -17.54 -35.57 7.99
N ASP A 67 -18.38 -34.70 8.58
CA ASP A 67 -19.72 -35.03 9.05
C ASP A 67 -20.86 -34.47 8.17
N PHE A 68 -20.56 -33.69 7.11
CA PHE A 68 -21.59 -33.12 6.23
C PHE A 68 -21.21 -33.26 4.75
N GLN A 69 -21.84 -34.22 4.06
CA GLN A 69 -21.83 -34.36 2.60
C GLN A 69 -22.63 -33.23 1.93
N SER A 70 -22.14 -32.00 1.99
CA SER A 70 -22.60 -30.94 1.07
C SER A 70 -21.80 -31.03 -0.24
N PRO A 71 -22.42 -30.79 -1.41
CA PRO A 71 -21.70 -30.84 -2.68
C PRO A 71 -20.54 -29.85 -2.67
N ASP A 72 -19.33 -30.36 -2.90
CA ASP A 72 -18.10 -29.59 -3.05
C ASP A 72 -18.32 -28.46 -4.06
N VAL A 73 -18.52 -27.24 -3.57
CA VAL A 73 -18.31 -26.06 -4.39
C VAL A 73 -16.81 -25.98 -4.60
N LEU A 74 -16.33 -26.55 -5.70
CA LEU A 74 -14.94 -26.51 -6.14
C LEU A 74 -14.54 -25.05 -6.41
N LEU A 75 -14.25 -24.31 -5.35
CA LEU A 75 -13.59 -23.03 -5.46
C LEU A 75 -12.19 -23.30 -6.01
N PRO A 76 -11.75 -22.57 -7.05
CA PRO A 76 -10.46 -22.79 -7.67
C PRO A 76 -9.34 -22.71 -6.62
N PRO A 77 -8.31 -23.57 -6.70
CA PRO A 77 -7.17 -23.51 -5.80
C PRO A 77 -6.57 -22.10 -5.75
N ARG A 78 -6.26 -21.60 -4.55
CA ARG A 78 -5.53 -20.34 -4.37
C ARG A 78 -4.18 -20.45 -5.09
N VAL A 79 -3.95 -19.61 -6.10
CA VAL A 79 -2.66 -19.50 -6.78
C VAL A 79 -1.90 -18.33 -6.18
N PRO A 80 -0.69 -18.53 -5.65
CA PRO A 80 0.13 -17.43 -5.17
C PRO A 80 0.55 -16.55 -6.34
N PHE A 81 0.45 -15.24 -6.15
CA PHE A 81 0.96 -14.24 -7.09
C PHE A 81 1.46 -13.05 -6.29
N ILE A 82 2.47 -12.37 -6.83
CA ILE A 82 2.99 -11.11 -6.33
C ILE A 82 2.96 -10.13 -7.49
N ASN A 83 2.37 -8.95 -7.27
CA ASN A 83 2.49 -7.81 -8.16
C ASN A 83 3.52 -6.84 -7.58
N ASP A 84 4.68 -6.78 -8.22
CA ASP A 84 5.82 -5.91 -7.90
C ASP A 84 5.94 -4.70 -8.84
N GLN A 85 4.97 -4.53 -9.75
CA GLN A 85 4.96 -3.50 -10.78
C GLN A 85 4.01 -2.34 -10.44
N GLY A 86 3.78 -2.12 -9.16
CA GLY A 86 2.87 -1.10 -8.66
C GLY A 86 3.50 0.29 -8.70
N ASP A 87 2.70 1.28 -9.14
CA ASP A 87 3.03 2.70 -9.08
C ASP A 87 2.13 3.39 -8.06
N ALA A 88 2.72 4.20 -7.18
CA ALA A 88 1.99 5.01 -6.22
C ALA A 88 2.34 6.49 -6.38
N PHE A 89 1.31 7.32 -6.49
CA PHE A 89 1.43 8.77 -6.59
C PHE A 89 0.71 9.42 -5.41
N TYR A 90 1.47 10.05 -4.53
CA TYR A 90 0.99 10.81 -3.40
C TYR A 90 1.14 12.30 -3.67
N HIS A 91 0.13 13.06 -3.33
CA HIS A 91 0.17 14.51 -3.42
C HIS A 91 -0.66 15.12 -2.31
N GLY A 92 -0.20 16.23 -1.76
CA GLY A 92 -0.80 16.84 -0.59
C GLY A 92 -0.55 18.33 -0.55
N GLY A 93 -1.53 19.08 -0.07
CA GLY A 93 -1.37 20.48 0.26
C GLY A 93 -1.43 20.65 1.77
N HIS A 94 -0.60 21.56 2.29
CA HIS A 94 -0.66 21.96 3.69
C HIS A 94 -0.72 23.48 3.82
N LEU A 95 -1.41 23.96 4.86
CA LEU A 95 -1.58 25.37 5.17
C LEU A 95 -1.32 25.57 6.67
N GLY A 96 -0.49 26.55 7.00
CA GLY A 96 -0.13 26.95 8.35
C GLY A 96 -0.32 28.45 8.54
N LEU A 97 -0.70 28.83 9.76
CA LEU A 97 -0.80 30.22 10.20
C LEU A 97 -0.03 30.35 11.51
N GLU A 98 0.87 31.31 11.56
CA GLU A 98 1.69 31.62 12.72
C GLU A 98 1.34 33.02 13.22
N TYR A 99 1.15 33.14 14.53
CA TYR A 99 0.82 34.38 15.21
C TYR A 99 1.83 34.63 16.33
N VAL A 100 2.42 35.83 16.35
CA VAL A 100 3.42 36.27 17.34
C VAL A 100 2.88 37.51 18.05
N TRP A 101 2.77 37.46 19.39
CA TRP A 101 2.25 38.53 20.25
C TRP A 101 3.36 39.23 21.06
#